data_AF-A0A256IHT3-F1
#
_entry.id   AF-A0A256IHT3-F1
#
_cell.length_a   1.000
_cell.length_b   1.000
_cell.length_c   1.000
_cell.angle_alpha   90.00
_cell.angle_beta   90.00
_cell.angle_gamma   90.00
#
_symmetry.space_group_name_H-M   'P 1'
#
loop_
_entity.id
_entity.type
_entity.pdbx_description
1 polymer ?
#
loop_
_entity_poly.entity_id
_entity_poly.type
_entity_poly.pdbx_seq_one_letter_code
_entity_poly.pdbx_strand_id
1 'polypeptide(L)' 'MRPSPSTLERLEDASWPVVVPVVLLFLVGVYRRASRIDPAFGVVVVAFLVLNGGLIALAGRVAGRDGD' A
#
# COMPACT_ATOMS: atom_id res chain seq x y z
N MET A 1 5.21 19.80 -0.76
CA MET A 1 5.87 19.41 -2.03
C MET A 1 4.89 18.50 -2.77
N ARG A 2 4.34 18.96 -3.90
CA ARG A 2 3.50 18.11 -4.77
C ARG A 2 4.45 17.33 -5.68
N PRO A 3 4.40 15.99 -5.72
CA PRO A 3 5.23 15.22 -6.64
C PRO A 3 4.91 15.61 -8.09
N SER A 4 5.94 15.66 -8.96
CA SER A 4 5.74 16.01 -10.37
C SER A 4 4.93 14.92 -11.08
N PRO A 5 4.06 15.28 -12.05
CA PRO A 5 3.23 14.32 -12.79
C PRO A 5 4.05 13.19 -13.43
N SER A 6 5.25 13.50 -13.89
CA SER A 6 6.20 12.55 -14.51
C SER A 6 6.71 11.45 -13.58
N THR A 7 6.60 11.64 -12.26
CA THR A 7 6.99 10.60 -11.28
C THR A 7 5.86 9.59 -11.06
N LEU A 8 4.61 10.02 -11.24
CA LEU A 8 3.42 9.18 -11.14
C LEU A 8 3.25 8.29 -12.38
N GLU A 9 3.42 8.85 -13.59
CA GLU A 9 3.38 8.07 -14.84
C GLU A 9 4.46 6.97 -14.87
N ARG A 10 5.67 7.27 -14.39
CA ARG A 10 6.73 6.25 -14.30
C ARG A 10 6.46 5.14 -13.29
N LEU A 11 5.58 5.38 -12.33
CA LEU A 11 5.15 4.37 -11.36
C LEU A 11 4.03 3.48 -11.91
N GLU A 12 3.25 4.00 -12.86
CA GLU A 12 2.18 3.28 -13.55
C GLU A 12 2.74 2.22 -14.52
N ASP A 13 3.82 2.56 -15.24
CA ASP A 13 4.56 1.62 -16.10
C ASP A 13 5.58 0.75 -15.34
N ALA A 14 5.82 1.03 -14.05
CA ALA A 14 6.77 0.27 -13.26
C ALA A 14 6.19 -1.10 -12.89
N SER A 15 7.01 -2.14 -13.04
CA SER A 15 6.63 -3.48 -12.60
C SER A 15 6.30 -3.48 -11.10
N TRP A 16 5.21 -4.17 -10.74
CA TRP A 16 4.77 -4.37 -9.35
C TRP A 16 5.90 -4.58 -8.32
N PRO A 17 6.97 -5.37 -8.60
CA PRO A 17 8.10 -5.53 -7.68
C PRO A 17 8.88 -4.24 -7.34
N VAL A 18 8.77 -3.16 -8.12
CA VAL A 18 9.35 -1.84 -7.80
C VAL A 18 8.35 -0.96 -7.05
N VAL A 19 7.07 -1.02 -7.41
CA VAL A 19 6.02 -0.20 -6.79
C VAL A 19 5.77 -0.63 -5.34
N VAL A 20 5.71 -1.94 -5.08
CA VAL A 20 5.48 -2.50 -3.73
C VAL A 20 6.47 -1.97 -2.68
N PRO A 21 7.81 -2.06 -2.87
CA PRO A 21 8.76 -1.58 -1.86
C PRO A 21 8.72 -0.06 -1.66
N VAL A 22 8.46 0.71 -2.72
CA VAL A 22 8.32 2.17 -2.62
C VAL A 22 7.11 2.55 -1.77
N VAL A 23 5.97 1.90 -2.03
CA VAL A 23 4.73 2.09 -1.24
C VAL A 23 4.95 1.65 0.22
N LEU A 24 5.59 0.51 0.45
CA LEU A 24 5.93 0.03 1.79
C LEU A 24 6.80 1.02 2.57
N LEU A 25 7.88 1.54 1.95
CA LEU A 25 8.76 2.53 2.57
C LEU A 25 8.01 3.82 2.93
N PHE A 26 7.16 4.30 2.01
CA PHE A 26 6.34 5.48 2.26
C PHE A 26 5.38 5.26 3.44
N LEU A 27 4.70 4.11 3.48
CA LEU A 27 3.81 3.74 4.58
C LEU A 27 4.54 3.64 5.92
N VAL A 28 5.72 3.02 5.95
CA VAL A 28 6.55 2.93 7.18
C VAL A 28 6.94 4.33 7.66
N GLY A 29 7.32 5.22 6.74
CA GLY A 29 7.63 6.62 7.06
C GLY A 29 6.44 7.37 7.67
N VAL A 30 5.26 7.24 7.05
CA VAL A 30 4.00 7.84 7.53
C VAL A 30 3.61 7.25 8.90
N TYR A 31 3.68 5.93 9.07
CA TYR A 31 3.41 5.24 10.32
C TYR A 31 4.31 5.77 11.45
N ARG A 32 5.63 5.81 11.24
CA ARG A 32 6.56 6.31 12.28
C ARG A 32 6.32 7.77 12.63
N ARG A 33 5.95 8.60 11.65
CA ARG A 33 5.67 10.02 11.88
C ARG A 33 4.35 10.22 12.62
N ALA A 34 3.32 9.48 12.25
CA ALA A 34 1.99 9.63 12.84
C ALA A 34 1.90 8.99 14.24
N SER A 35 2.56 7.84 14.46
CA SER A 35 2.64 7.21 15.79
C SER A 35 3.40 8.03 16.83
N ARG A 36 4.21 9.03 16.42
CA ARG A 36 4.78 10.03 17.34
C ARG A 36 3.77 11.06 17.83
N ILE A 37 2.70 11.29 17.07
CA ILE A 37 1.67 12.29 17.38
C ILE A 37 0.52 11.62 18.12
N ASP A 38 0.09 10.45 17.63
CA ASP A 38 -0.97 9.64 18.23
C ASP A 38 -0.62 8.14 18.07
N PRO A 39 -0.34 7.43 19.17
CA PRO A 39 -0.01 6.00 19.12
C PRO A 39 -1.14 5.13 18.54
N ALA A 40 -2.40 5.54 18.71
CA ALA A 40 -3.55 4.81 18.21
C ALA A 40 -3.67 4.88 16.68
N PHE A 41 -3.20 5.98 16.09
CA PHE A 41 -3.22 6.17 14.63
C PHE A 41 -2.43 5.08 13.90
N GLY A 42 -1.26 4.70 14.43
CA GLY A 42 -0.47 3.61 13.87
C GLY A 42 -1.24 2.30 13.81
N VAL A 43 -1.95 1.96 14.90
CA VAL A 43 -2.77 0.74 14.99
C VAL A 43 -3.91 0.76 13.97
N VAL A 44 -4.58 1.90 13.81
CA VAL A 44 -5.66 2.07 12.82
C VAL A 44 -5.15 1.88 11.39
N VAL A 45 -4.00 2.45 11.05
CA VAL A 45 -3.39 2.30 9.71
C VAL A 45 -3.02 0.85 9.44
N VAL A 46 -2.37 0.16 10.38
CA VAL A 46 -2.00 -1.25 10.24
C VAL A 46 -3.25 -2.13 10.10
N ALA A 47 -4.27 -1.92 10.94
CA ALA A 47 -5.53 -2.66 10.85
C ALA A 47 -6.22 -2.46 9.49
N PHE A 48 -6.27 -1.22 9.00
CA PHE A 48 -6.83 -0.91 7.69
C PHE A 48 -6.07 -1.61 6.56
N LEU A 49 -4.73 -1.58 6.58
CA LEU A 49 -3.89 -2.27 5.60
C LEU A 49 -4.10 -3.77 5.59
N VAL A 50 -4.16 -4.39 6.77
CA VAL A 50 -4.39 -5.84 6.89
C VAL A 50 -5.76 -6.22 6.35
N LEU A 51 -6.81 -5.47 6.70
CA LEU A 51 -8.17 -5.71 6.21
C LEU A 51 -8.26 -5.58 4.69
N ASN A 52 -7.75 -4.49 4.13
CA ASN A 52 -7.84 -4.24 2.70
C ASN A 52 -6.93 -5.17 1.90
N GLY A 53 -5.70 -5.40 2.37
CA GLY A 53 -4.77 -6.35 1.76
C GLY A 53 -5.33 -7.78 1.78
N GLY A 54 -5.95 -8.20 2.88
CA GLY A 54 -6.64 -9.48 3.00
C GLY A 54 -7.81 -9.62 2.02
N LEU A 55 -8.63 -8.57 1.87
CA LEU A 55 -9.71 -8.52 0.88
C LEU A 55 -9.18 -8.62 -0.56
N ILE A 56 -8.11 -7.92 -0.90
CA ILE A 56 -7.48 -7.97 -2.22
C ILE A 56 -6.92 -9.38 -2.50
N ALA A 57 -6.23 -9.98 -1.53
CA ALA A 57 -5.70 -11.34 -1.66
C ALA A 57 -6.82 -12.38 -1.82
N LEU A 58 -7.92 -12.21 -1.08
CA LEU A 58 -9.09 -13.08 -1.18
C LEU A 58 -9.78 -12.91 -2.55
N ALA A 59 -9.97 -11.68 -3.02
CA ALA A 59 -10.54 -11.39 -4.33
C ALA A 59 -9.68 -11.96 -5.46
N GLY A 60 -8.35 -11.83 -5.37
CA GLY A 60 -7.42 -12.45 -6.32
C GLY A 60 -7.49 -13.98 -6.31
N ARG A 61 -7.65 -14.59 -5.12
CA ARG A 61 -7.83 -16.04 -4.98
C ARG A 61 -9.14 -16.53 -5.58
N VAL A 62 -10.24 -15.78 -5.41
CA VAL A 62 -11.54 -16.11 -6.00
C VAL A 62 -11.50 -15.93 -7.51
N ALA A 63 -10.99 -14.80 -8.00
CA ALA A 63 -10.89 -14.51 -9.44
C ALA A 63 -9.96 -15.48 -10.19
N GLY A 64 -8.89 -15.98 -9.55
CA GLY A 64 -8.01 -16.99 -10.13
C GLY A 64 -8.60 -18.41 -10.16
N ARG A 65 -9.75 -18.64 -9.52
CA ARG A 65 -10.40 -19.95 -9.40
C ARG A 65 -11.44 -20.21 -10.48
N ASP A 66 -11.87 -19.17 -11.18
CA ASP A 66 -12.81 -19.23 -12.31
C ASP A 66 -12.09 -19.37 -13.69
N GLY A 67 -10.76 -19.48 -13.68
CA GLY A 67 -9.92 -19.57 -14.87
C GLY A 67 -9.38 -20.96 -15.23
N ASP A 68 -9.70 -21.99 -14.45
CA ASP A 68 -9.44 -23.42 -14.74
C ASP A 68 -10.73 -24.11 -15.22
#